data_AF-A0A7C1YXN8-F1
#
_entry.id   AF-A0A7C1YXN8-F1
#
_cell.length_a   1.000
_cell.length_b   1.000
_cell.length_c   1.000
_cell.angle_alpha   90.00
_cell.angle_beta   90.00
_cell.angle_gamma   90.00
#
_symmetry.space_group_name_H-M   'P 1'
#
loop_
_entity.id
_entity.type
_entity.pdbx_description
1 polymer ?
#
loop_
_entity_poly.entity_id
_entity_poly.type
_entity_poly.pdbx_seq_one_letter_code
_entity_poly.pdbx_strand_id
1 'polypeptide(L)'
;MEPYLKETKPDEDFKGKIIIVTLQGDIHDLGKNILATLLKLEGFEVIDLGVDVNPDIVVEKVKEIQPDFLGFSALLTITFDPMKDVIEKLKEAGLRDKLKIMVGGGITTPLVKDYIGADFQTIDAMEGVNYCLEIINARVVIRARGGI
;
A
#
# COMPACT_ATOMS: atom_id res chain seq x y z
N MET A 1 16.35 12.83 33.80
CA MET A 1 16.38 11.83 32.72
C MET A 1 15.01 11.22 32.66
N GLU A 2 14.24 11.54 31.64
CA GLU A 2 12.91 10.98 31.45
C GLU A 2 13.03 9.52 30.97
N PRO A 3 12.30 8.57 31.56
CA PRO A 3 12.36 7.19 31.12
C PRO A 3 11.61 7.03 29.79
N TYR A 4 12.36 6.60 28.78
CA TYR A 4 11.84 6.03 27.54
C TYR A 4 11.07 4.75 27.86
N LEU A 5 9.74 4.82 27.84
CA LEU A 5 8.90 3.67 27.50
C LEU A 5 8.63 3.74 26.00
N LYS A 6 9.41 2.99 25.20
CA LYS A 6 8.82 2.38 24.00
C LYS A 6 8.04 1.17 24.49
N GLU A 7 6.88 1.42 25.06
CA GLU A 7 5.83 0.42 25.07
C GLU A 7 5.53 0.13 23.59
N THR A 8 5.88 -1.07 23.13
CA THR A 8 5.12 -1.68 22.04
C THR A 8 3.69 -1.73 22.54
N LYS A 9 2.88 -0.76 22.12
CA LYS A 9 1.46 -0.79 22.39
C LYS A 9 0.94 -2.16 21.89
N PRO A 10 0.24 -2.93 22.73
CA PRO A 10 -0.39 -4.16 22.29
C PRO A 10 -1.31 -3.83 21.12
N ASP A 11 -1.30 -4.67 20.07
CA ASP A 11 -2.14 -4.59 18.87
C ASP A 11 -3.21 -3.49 18.96
N GLU A 12 -2.89 -2.28 18.49
CA GLU A 12 -3.95 -1.35 18.16
C GLU A 12 -4.80 -2.08 17.10
N ASP A 13 -6.11 -2.19 17.36
CA ASP A 13 -7.07 -2.96 16.57
C ASP A 13 -7.29 -2.23 15.22
N PHE A 14 -6.25 -2.21 14.38
CA PHE A 14 -6.27 -1.55 13.08
C PHE A 14 -7.20 -2.33 12.14
N LYS A 15 -7.99 -1.60 11.36
CA LYS A 15 -8.87 -2.21 10.35
C LYS A 15 -8.09 -2.98 9.28
N GLY A 16 -6.87 -2.54 8.99
CA GLY A 16 -5.95 -3.16 8.06
C GLY A 16 -4.62 -2.41 7.99
N LYS A 17 -3.63 -3.02 7.34
CA LYS A 17 -2.28 -2.47 7.18
C LYS A 17 -1.98 -2.14 5.72
N ILE A 18 -1.41 -0.97 5.47
CA ILE A 18 -0.97 -0.54 4.14
C ILE A 18 0.48 -0.06 4.17
N ILE A 19 1.25 -0.49 3.18
CA ILE A 19 2.52 0.14 2.82
C ILE A 19 2.24 1.15 1.69
N ILE A 20 2.75 2.38 1.81
CA ILE A 20 2.69 3.39 0.73
C ILE A 20 4.10 3.86 0.38
N VAL A 21 4.34 4.11 -0.91
CA VAL A 21 5.68 4.45 -1.41
C VAL A 21 5.65 5.21 -2.73
N THR A 22 6.61 6.12 -2.92
CA THR A 22 7.01 6.64 -4.25
C THR A 22 8.36 6.01 -4.61
N LEU A 23 8.44 5.35 -5.76
CA LEU A 23 9.64 4.60 -6.17
C LEU A 23 10.75 5.50 -6.73
N GLN A 24 11.94 4.90 -6.86
CA GLN A 24 13.15 5.53 -7.35
C GLN A 24 12.92 6.36 -8.63
N GLY A 25 13.48 7.57 -8.63
CA GLY A 25 13.36 8.55 -9.71
C GLY A 25 12.22 9.56 -9.50
N ASP A 26 11.32 9.33 -8.56
CA ASP A 26 10.22 10.25 -8.26
C ASP A 26 10.23 10.65 -6.78
N ILE A 27 10.17 11.96 -6.54
CA ILE A 27 10.22 12.57 -5.21
C ILE A 27 8.88 13.17 -4.77
N HIS A 28 7.84 13.04 -5.60
CA HIS A 28 6.54 13.62 -5.30
C HIS A 28 5.78 12.75 -4.30
N ASP A 29 5.30 13.38 -3.22
CA ASP A 29 4.66 12.69 -2.11
C ASP A 29 3.28 13.24 -1.70
N LEU A 30 2.85 14.37 -2.26
CA LEU A 30 1.61 15.02 -1.84
C LEU A 30 0.40 14.07 -1.93
N GLY A 31 0.24 13.38 -3.06
CA GLY A 31 -0.86 12.43 -3.26
C GLY A 31 -0.87 11.29 -2.25
N LYS A 32 0.29 10.62 -2.05
CA LYS A 32 0.39 9.55 -1.04
C LYS A 32 0.20 10.06 0.37
N ASN A 33 0.65 11.26 0.72
CA ASN A 33 0.53 11.82 2.07
C ASN A 33 -0.92 12.17 2.41
N ILE A 34 -1.69 12.63 1.42
CA ILE A 34 -3.15 12.84 1.56
C ILE A 34 -3.83 11.49 1.80
N LEU A 35 -3.57 10.48 0.96
CA LEU A 35 -4.12 9.13 1.13
C LEU A 35 -3.74 8.53 2.50
N ALA A 36 -2.48 8.67 2.91
CA ALA A 36 -1.97 8.22 4.20
C ALA A 36 -2.77 8.81 5.37
N THR A 37 -3.01 10.12 5.31
CA THR A 37 -3.73 10.84 6.35
C THR A 37 -5.17 10.35 6.44
N LEU A 38 -5.84 10.20 5.30
CA LEU A 38 -7.23 9.73 5.25
C LEU A 38 -7.36 8.27 5.73
N LEU A 39 -6.44 7.38 5.33
CA LEU A 39 -6.45 5.99 5.79
C LEU A 39 -6.20 5.88 7.31
N LYS A 40 -5.32 6.72 7.87
CA LYS A 40 -5.12 6.80 9.33
C LYS A 40 -6.40 7.25 10.04
N LEU A 41 -7.11 8.25 9.50
CA LEU A 41 -8.40 8.69 10.05
C LEU A 41 -9.45 7.57 10.01
N GLU A 42 -9.37 6.69 9.01
CA GLU A 42 -10.21 5.49 8.91
C GLU A 42 -9.74 4.31 9.77
N GLY A 43 -8.66 4.45 10.56
CA GLY A 43 -8.18 3.42 11.47
C GLY A 43 -7.29 2.35 10.82
N PHE A 44 -6.65 2.66 9.70
CA PHE A 44 -5.60 1.81 9.11
C PHE A 44 -4.24 2.08 9.76
N GLU A 45 -3.42 1.03 9.86
CA GLU A 45 -1.99 1.17 10.08
C GLU A 45 -1.33 1.54 8.75
N VAL A 46 -0.63 2.68 8.70
CA VAL A 46 0.02 3.15 7.48
C VAL A 46 1.53 3.22 7.67
N ILE A 47 2.24 2.42 6.87
CA ILE A 47 3.69 2.40 6.79
C ILE A 47 4.11 3.15 5.53
N ASP A 48 4.58 4.38 5.71
CA ASP A 48 5.10 5.20 4.60
C ASP A 48 6.61 4.98 4.45
N LEU A 49 7.02 4.44 3.30
CA LEU A 49 8.43 4.22 2.99
C LEU A 49 9.13 5.47 2.46
N GLY A 50 8.37 6.56 2.22
CA GLY A 50 8.88 7.80 1.68
C GLY A 50 8.91 7.80 0.15
N VAL A 51 9.91 8.50 -0.38
CA VAL A 51 10.10 8.73 -1.82
C VAL A 51 11.47 8.26 -2.29
N ASP A 52 11.64 8.16 -3.61
CA ASP A 52 12.88 7.68 -4.23
C ASP A 52 13.33 6.29 -3.71
N VAL A 53 12.36 5.41 -3.43
CA VAL A 53 12.61 4.12 -2.77
C VAL A 53 12.98 3.05 -3.80
N ASN A 54 14.03 2.28 -3.49
CA ASN A 54 14.41 1.13 -4.30
C ASN A 54 13.37 -0.01 -4.21
N PRO A 55 12.97 -0.64 -5.34
CA PRO A 55 12.06 -1.78 -5.38
C PRO A 55 12.34 -2.89 -4.35
N ASP A 56 13.61 -3.23 -4.12
CA ASP A 56 14.00 -4.31 -3.21
C ASP A 56 13.58 -4.01 -1.75
N ILE A 57 13.67 -2.74 -1.34
CA ILE A 57 13.24 -2.31 -0.01
C ILE A 57 11.73 -2.55 0.16
N VAL A 58 10.94 -2.30 -0.89
CA VAL A 58 9.49 -2.53 -0.87
C VAL A 58 9.19 -4.01 -0.69
N VAL A 59 9.86 -4.88 -1.45
CA VAL A 59 9.67 -6.34 -1.35
C VAL A 59 10.03 -6.86 0.04
N GLU A 60 11.15 -6.44 0.60
CA GLU A 60 11.56 -6.82 1.96
C GLU A 60 10.57 -6.32 3.01
N LYS A 61 10.06 -5.10 2.87
CA LYS A 61 9.05 -4.56 3.78
C LYS A 61 7.71 -5.29 3.67
N VAL A 62 7.30 -5.71 2.47
CA VAL A 62 6.11 -6.56 2.30
C VAL A 62 6.31 -7.93 2.95
N LYS A 63 7.50 -8.53 2.87
CA LYS A 63 7.82 -9.79 3.58
C LYS A 63 7.74 -9.65 5.09
N GLU A 64 8.34 -8.58 5.62
CA GLU A 64 8.42 -8.30 7.06
C GLU A 64 7.04 -7.99 7.67
N ILE A 65 6.29 -7.09 7.02
CA ILE A 65 5.06 -6.53 7.58
C ILE A 65 3.83 -7.36 7.21
N GLN A 66 3.87 -8.06 6.07
CA GLN A 66 2.73 -8.79 5.50
C GLN A 66 1.46 -7.91 5.41
N PRO A 67 1.52 -6.74 4.74
CA PRO A 67 0.40 -5.81 4.72
C PRO A 67 -0.78 -6.34 3.91
N ASP A 68 -1.97 -5.80 4.18
CA ASP A 68 -3.15 -6.05 3.36
C ASP A 68 -3.08 -5.33 2.01
N PHE A 69 -2.42 -4.15 1.99
CA PHE A 69 -2.32 -3.28 0.83
C PHE A 69 -0.90 -2.77 0.57
N LEU A 70 -0.60 -2.56 -0.71
CA LEU A 70 0.57 -1.81 -1.18
C LEU A 70 0.10 -0.70 -2.13
N GLY A 71 0.40 0.55 -1.81
CA GLY A 71 0.05 1.72 -2.60
C GLY A 71 1.26 2.39 -3.23
N PHE A 72 1.25 2.53 -4.56
CA PHE A 72 2.25 3.29 -5.30
C PHE A 72 1.75 4.69 -5.65
N SER A 73 2.62 5.68 -5.48
CA SER A 73 2.41 7.05 -5.98
C SER A 73 3.34 7.34 -7.16
N ALA A 74 2.81 7.94 -8.22
CA ALA A 74 3.55 8.31 -9.41
C ALA A 74 3.10 9.67 -10.00
N LEU A 75 4.06 10.57 -10.18
CA LEU A 75 3.96 11.72 -11.09
C LEU A 75 4.94 11.65 -12.26
N LEU A 76 5.89 10.71 -12.27
CA LEU A 76 6.81 10.48 -13.38
C LEU A 76 6.74 9.05 -13.93
N THR A 77 6.72 8.92 -15.27
CA THR A 77 6.58 7.63 -15.97
C THR A 77 7.76 6.68 -15.74
N ILE A 78 8.92 7.21 -15.36
CA ILE A 78 10.13 6.41 -15.05
C ILE A 78 9.93 5.46 -13.87
N THR A 79 8.87 5.65 -13.07
CA THR A 79 8.54 4.78 -11.94
C THR A 79 7.74 3.54 -12.35
N PHE A 80 7.20 3.47 -13.57
CA PHE A 80 6.31 2.36 -13.97
C PHE A 80 7.05 1.01 -14.07
N ASP A 81 8.25 0.99 -14.65
CA ASP A 81 9.06 -0.22 -14.71
C ASP A 81 9.52 -0.68 -13.31
N PRO A 82 10.01 0.21 -12.42
CA PRO A 82 10.23 -0.12 -11.01
C PRO A 82 9.00 -0.72 -10.30
N MET A 83 7.79 -0.20 -10.54
CA MET A 83 6.56 -0.77 -9.95
C MET A 83 6.30 -2.19 -10.44
N LYS A 84 6.50 -2.42 -11.74
CA LYS A 84 6.37 -3.75 -12.35
C LYS A 84 7.39 -4.72 -11.78
N ASP A 85 8.64 -4.30 -11.59
CA ASP A 85 9.70 -5.08 -10.95
C ASP A 85 9.33 -5.50 -9.52
N VAL A 86 8.78 -4.58 -8.71
CA VAL A 86 8.23 -4.94 -7.38
C VAL A 86 7.19 -6.04 -7.49
N ILE A 87 6.22 -5.90 -8.40
CA ILE A 87 5.13 -6.86 -8.57
C ILE A 87 5.65 -8.23 -9.05
N GLU A 88 6.62 -8.26 -9.95
CA GLU A 88 7.27 -9.48 -10.42
C GLU A 88 8.04 -10.19 -9.29
N LYS A 89 8.83 -9.46 -8.52
CA LYS A 89 9.52 -9.99 -7.33
C LYS A 89 8.56 -10.51 -6.26
N LEU A 90 7.42 -9.84 -6.07
CA LEU A 90 6.37 -10.33 -5.17
C LEU A 90 5.70 -11.61 -5.68
N LYS A 91 5.60 -11.81 -7.00
CA LYS A 91 5.12 -13.08 -7.59
C LYS A 91 6.13 -14.20 -7.34
N GLU A 92 7.42 -13.94 -7.62
CA GLU A 92 8.50 -14.90 -7.39
C GLU A 92 8.59 -15.33 -5.92
N ALA A 93 8.37 -14.40 -4.99
CA ALA A 93 8.32 -14.69 -3.56
C ALA A 93 7.02 -15.36 -3.08
N GLY A 94 6.03 -15.60 -3.95
CA GLY A 94 4.73 -16.16 -3.58
C GLY A 94 3.90 -15.26 -2.66
N LEU A 95 4.07 -13.94 -2.77
CA LEU A 95 3.42 -12.93 -1.95
C LEU A 95 2.34 -12.15 -2.70
N ARG A 96 2.42 -12.06 -4.04
CA ARG A 96 1.54 -11.21 -4.86
C ARG A 96 0.04 -11.39 -4.60
N ASP A 97 -0.40 -12.62 -4.35
CA ASP A 97 -1.82 -12.92 -4.14
C ASP A 97 -2.30 -12.69 -2.69
N LYS A 98 -1.39 -12.38 -1.77
CA LYS A 98 -1.69 -12.18 -0.34
C LYS A 98 -2.11 -10.75 0.00
N LEU A 99 -1.83 -9.80 -0.88
CA LEU A 99 -2.12 -8.37 -0.71
C LEU A 99 -2.82 -7.79 -1.93
N LYS A 100 -3.42 -6.61 -1.76
CA LYS A 100 -3.96 -5.80 -2.86
C LYS A 100 -3.03 -4.65 -3.18
N ILE A 101 -2.74 -4.47 -4.47
CA ILE A 101 -1.81 -3.45 -4.95
C ILE A 101 -2.62 -2.37 -5.66
N MET A 102 -2.41 -1.11 -5.28
CA MET A 102 -3.00 0.04 -5.93
C MET A 102 -1.94 1.00 -6.46
N VAL A 103 -2.27 1.73 -7.52
CA VAL A 103 -1.42 2.76 -8.08
C VAL A 103 -2.21 4.06 -8.24
N GLY A 104 -1.60 5.19 -7.90
CA GLY A 104 -2.22 6.49 -8.07
C GLY A 104 -1.24 7.60 -8.38
N GLY A 105 -1.78 8.79 -8.60
CA GLY A 105 -1.05 9.97 -9.04
C GLY A 105 -1.44 10.42 -10.44
N GLY A 106 -1.26 11.71 -10.73
CA GLY A 106 -1.94 12.41 -11.84
C GLY A 106 -1.65 11.91 -13.25
N ILE A 107 -0.61 11.08 -13.43
CA ILE A 107 -0.25 10.48 -14.73
C ILE A 107 -0.69 9.01 -14.85
N THR A 108 -1.28 8.44 -13.81
CA THR A 108 -1.68 7.04 -13.78
C THR A 108 -3.03 6.85 -14.46
N THR A 109 -3.19 5.72 -15.13
CA THR A 109 -4.41 5.36 -15.89
C THR A 109 -4.70 3.87 -15.73
N PRO A 110 -5.89 3.38 -16.13
CA PRO A 110 -6.17 1.95 -16.17
C PRO A 110 -5.15 1.16 -17.01
N LEU A 111 -4.60 1.76 -18.06
CA LEU A 111 -3.55 1.14 -18.88
C LEU A 111 -2.25 0.94 -18.07
N VAL A 112 -1.87 1.94 -17.25
CA VAL A 112 -0.69 1.82 -16.37
C VAL A 112 -0.92 0.73 -15.32
N LYS A 113 -2.11 0.67 -14.74
CA LYS A 113 -2.51 -0.37 -13.78
C LYS A 113 -2.35 -1.76 -14.38
N ASP A 114 -2.84 -1.98 -15.59
CA ASP A 114 -2.71 -3.26 -16.30
C ASP A 114 -1.25 -3.56 -16.67
N TYR A 115 -0.49 -2.54 -17.10
CA TYR A 115 0.92 -2.67 -17.46
C TYR A 115 1.80 -3.16 -16.31
N ILE A 116 1.63 -2.56 -15.12
CA ILE A 116 2.41 -2.96 -13.94
C ILE A 116 1.83 -4.21 -13.25
N GLY A 117 0.54 -4.50 -13.45
CA GLY A 117 -0.16 -5.61 -12.82
C GLY A 117 -0.73 -5.29 -11.43
N ALA A 118 -1.14 -4.05 -11.20
CA ALA A 118 -1.85 -3.62 -9.99
C ALA A 118 -3.33 -4.02 -10.03
N ASP A 119 -3.97 -4.10 -8.86
CA ASP A 119 -5.37 -4.48 -8.70
C ASP A 119 -6.32 -3.28 -8.85
N PHE A 120 -5.86 -2.08 -8.49
CA PHE A 120 -6.67 -0.87 -8.49
C PHE A 120 -5.87 0.35 -8.95
N GLN A 121 -6.57 1.31 -9.57
CA GLN A 121 -5.98 2.59 -9.93
C GLN A 121 -6.97 3.72 -9.71
N THR A 122 -6.47 4.83 -9.19
CA THR A 122 -7.24 6.07 -9.06
C THR A 122 -6.32 7.29 -9.04
N ILE A 123 -6.88 8.46 -9.31
CA ILE A 123 -6.24 9.76 -9.09
C ILE A 123 -6.90 10.53 -7.93
N ASP A 124 -7.90 9.95 -7.28
CA ASP A 124 -8.63 10.50 -6.14
C ASP A 124 -8.29 9.71 -4.87
N ALA A 125 -7.82 10.42 -3.84
CA ALA A 125 -7.42 9.78 -2.59
C ALA A 125 -8.61 9.14 -1.85
N MET A 126 -9.81 9.70 -1.94
CA MET A 126 -11.01 9.14 -1.30
C MET A 126 -11.46 7.86 -1.98
N GLU A 127 -11.34 7.75 -3.31
CA GLU A 127 -11.57 6.48 -4.01
C GLU A 127 -10.60 5.39 -3.54
N GLY A 128 -9.33 5.75 -3.31
CA GLY A 128 -8.33 4.84 -2.72
C GLY A 128 -8.71 4.35 -1.33
N VAL A 129 -9.20 5.25 -0.46
CA VAL A 129 -9.71 4.90 0.87
C VAL A 129 -10.90 3.95 0.78
N ASN A 130 -11.87 4.26 -0.09
CA ASN A 130 -13.07 3.46 -0.27
C ASN A 130 -12.74 2.04 -0.75
N TYR A 131 -11.80 1.91 -1.68
CA TYR A 131 -11.31 0.62 -2.15
C TYR A 131 -10.71 -0.21 -1.01
N CYS A 132 -9.87 0.38 -0.15
CA CYS A 132 -9.32 -0.31 1.03
C CYS A 132 -10.43 -0.81 1.98
N LEU A 133 -11.40 0.06 2.28
CA LEU A 133 -12.51 -0.26 3.17
C LEU A 133 -13.37 -1.41 2.62
N GLU A 134 -13.69 -1.38 1.32
CA GLU A 134 -14.47 -2.43 0.67
C GLU A 134 -13.78 -3.81 0.80
N ILE A 135 -12.49 -3.87 0.49
CA ILE A 135 -11.71 -5.11 0.55
C ILE A 135 -11.60 -5.64 2.00
N ILE A 136 -11.33 -4.78 2.98
CA ILE A 136 -11.25 -5.19 4.39
C ILE A 136 -12.61 -5.70 4.89
N ASN A 137 -13.69 -4.95 4.63
CA ASN A 137 -15.02 -5.32 5.10
C ASN A 137 -15.48 -6.64 4.48
N ALA A 138 -15.18 -6.88 3.20
CA ALA A 138 -15.46 -8.16 2.56
C ALA A 138 -14.74 -9.34 3.24
N ARG A 139 -13.48 -9.16 3.66
CA ARG A 139 -12.71 -10.18 4.41
C ARG A 139 -13.35 -10.50 5.76
N VAL A 140 -13.82 -9.48 6.49
CA VAL A 140 -14.49 -9.68 7.79
C VAL A 140 -15.77 -10.49 7.63
N VAL A 141 -16.59 -10.18 6.62
CA VAL A 141 -17.84 -10.91 6.36
C VAL A 141 -17.57 -12.37 5.99
N ILE A 142 -16.54 -12.65 5.18
CA ILE A 142 -16.17 -14.04 4.82
C ILE A 142 -15.72 -14.82 6.05
N ARG A 143 -14.88 -14.24 6.92
CA ARG A 143 -14.42 -14.89 8.17
C ARG A 143 -15.58 -15.17 9.12
N ALA A 144 -16.55 -14.25 9.22
CA ALA A 144 -17.74 -14.44 10.05
C ALA A 144 -18.67 -15.55 9.52
N ARG A 145 -18.69 -15.81 8.21
CA ARG A 145 -19.52 -16.85 7.58
C ARG A 145 -18.85 -18.21 7.46
N GLY A 146 -17.51 -18.27 7.50
CA GLY A 146 -16.73 -19.50 7.37
C GLY A 146 -16.40 -20.21 8.69
N GLY A 147 -16.87 -19.69 9.83
CA GLY A 147 -16.74 -20.37 11.12
C GLY A 147 -17.80 -21.45 11.31
N ILE A 148 -17.46 -22.69 10.92
CA ILE A 148 -18.08 -23.94 11.39
C ILE A 148 -16.97 -24.79 12.01
#